data_AF-A0A9Y2A9X2-F1
#
_entry.id   AF-A0A9Y2A9X2-F1
#
_cell.length_a   1.000
_cell.length_b   1.000
_cell.length_c   1.000
_cell.angle_alpha   90.00
_cell.angle_beta   90.00
_cell.angle_gamma   90.00
#
_symmetry.space_group_name_H-M   'P 1'
#
loop_
_entity.id
_entity.type
_entity.pdbx_description
1 polymer ?
#
loop_
_entity_poly.entity_id
_entity_poly.type
_entity_poly.pdbx_seq_one_letter_code
_entity_poly.pdbx_strand_id
1 'polypeptide(L)'
;MDESSVGALIGILMSAAVLGFVYAVIRAAASGPADRNGFIGIHIKATHRSDEAWHAAALPVSRIILLVAVAVDLLCLALLFLGPIWLVPWLGIIPSIVLVLGLVPIALAAKRGADAAPPAPGL
;
A
#
# COMPACT_ATOMS: atom_id res chain seq x y z
N MET A 1 -2.49 20.14 -23.93
CA MET A 1 -1.54 19.35 -23.11
C MET A 1 -0.52 18.77 -24.06
N ASP A 2 0.75 18.88 -23.72
CA ASP A 2 1.85 18.21 -24.42
C ASP A 2 2.00 16.76 -23.91
N GLU A 3 2.81 15.95 -24.61
CA GLU A 3 3.02 14.53 -24.27
C GLU A 3 3.52 14.34 -22.83
N SER A 4 4.33 15.28 -22.32
CA SER A 4 4.84 15.23 -20.95
C SER A 4 3.72 15.38 -19.91
N SER A 5 2.77 16.29 -20.14
CA SER A 5 1.60 16.45 -19.27
C SER A 5 0.66 15.25 -19.32
N VAL A 6 0.49 14.63 -20.50
CA VAL A 6 -0.30 13.40 -20.66
C VAL A 6 0.34 12.26 -19.87
N GLY A 7 1.66 12.08 -19.99
CA GLY A 7 2.40 11.08 -19.23
C GLY A 7 2.29 11.27 -17.71
N ALA A 8 2.42 12.51 -17.23
CA ALA A 8 2.25 12.84 -15.82
C ALA A 8 0.83 12.51 -15.33
N LEU A 9 -0.20 12.87 -16.09
CA LEU A 9 -1.59 12.58 -15.76
C LEU A 9 -1.86 11.08 -15.67
N ILE A 10 -1.36 10.29 -16.64
CA ILE A 10 -1.48 8.83 -16.63
C ILE A 10 -0.80 8.25 -15.39
N GLY A 11 0.40 8.73 -15.04
CA GLY A 11 1.12 8.31 -13.84
C GLY A 11 0.32 8.54 -12.56
N ILE A 12 -0.25 9.73 -12.40
CA ILE A 12 -1.09 10.07 -11.22
C ILE A 12 -2.34 9.19 -11.16
N LEU A 13 -3.03 8.98 -12.28
CA LEU A 13 -4.22 8.13 -12.32
C LEU A 13 -3.91 6.65 -12.02
N MET A 14 -2.79 6.15 -12.55
CA MET A 14 -2.33 4.78 -12.27
C MET A 14 -1.92 4.61 -10.81
N SER A 15 -1.27 5.61 -10.21
CA SER A 15 -0.97 5.63 -8.77
C SER A 15 -2.25 5.43 -7.95
N ALA A 16 -3.29 6.23 -8.20
CA ALA A 16 -4.57 6.13 -7.50
C ALA A 16 -5.24 4.74 -7.67
N ALA A 17 -5.17 4.16 -8.87
CA ALA A 17 -5.68 2.81 -9.13
C ALA A 17 -4.91 1.74 -8.34
N VAL A 18 -3.57 1.82 -8.31
CA VAL A 18 -2.71 0.92 -7.53
C VAL A 18 -3.00 1.07 -6.04
N LEU A 19 -3.19 2.30 -5.55
CA LEU A 19 -3.60 2.57 -4.17
C LEU A 19 -4.90 1.86 -3.80
N GLY A 20 -5.93 2.00 -4.65
CA GLY A 20 -7.22 1.37 -4.45
C GLY A 20 -7.10 -0.16 -4.42
N PHE A 21 -6.30 -0.72 -5.32
CA PHE A 21 -6.01 -2.15 -5.36
C PHE A 21 -5.29 -2.63 -4.09
N VAL A 22 -4.21 -1.95 -3.66
CA VAL A 22 -3.46 -2.28 -2.44
C VAL A 22 -4.38 -2.22 -1.21
N TYR A 23 -5.21 -1.18 -1.09
CA TYR A 23 -6.18 -1.09 0.00
C TYR A 23 -7.18 -2.23 -0.01
N ALA A 24 -7.74 -2.56 -1.18
CA ALA A 24 -8.69 -3.66 -1.34
C ALA A 24 -8.08 -5.00 -0.94
N VAL A 25 -6.83 -5.27 -1.36
CA VAL A 25 -6.09 -6.50 -1.00
C VAL A 25 -5.83 -6.56 0.50
N ILE A 26 -5.33 -5.49 1.11
CA ILE A 26 -5.04 -5.45 2.55
C ILE A 26 -6.33 -5.61 3.37
N ARG A 27 -7.41 -4.94 2.94
CA ARG A 27 -8.72 -5.06 3.58
C ARG A 27 -9.29 -6.47 3.44
N ALA A 28 -9.29 -7.04 2.23
CA ALA A 28 -9.77 -8.40 2.00
C ALA A 28 -8.98 -9.42 2.82
N ALA A 29 -7.66 -9.23 2.95
CA ALA A 29 -6.81 -10.08 3.76
C ALA A 29 -7.03 -9.95 5.27
N ALA A 30 -7.51 -8.80 5.74
CA ALA A 30 -7.81 -8.58 7.15
C ALA A 30 -9.27 -8.89 7.55
N SER A 31 -10.23 -8.80 6.61
CA SER A 31 -11.66 -8.96 6.90
C SER A 31 -12.29 -10.25 6.37
N GLY A 32 -11.58 -11.01 5.54
CA GLY A 32 -12.05 -12.28 5.01
C GLY A 32 -11.10 -13.42 5.37
N PRO A 33 -11.56 -14.68 5.24
CA PRO A 33 -10.64 -15.79 5.12
C PRO A 33 -9.94 -15.59 3.76
N ALA A 34 -8.84 -14.85 3.74
CA ALA A 34 -7.94 -14.88 2.61
C ALA A 34 -7.37 -16.29 2.59
N ASP A 35 -8.10 -17.20 1.94
CA ASP A 35 -7.63 -18.54 1.63
C ASP A 35 -6.35 -18.37 0.82
N ARG A 36 -5.23 -18.46 1.51
CA ARG A 36 -3.91 -18.41 0.89
C ARG A 36 -3.74 -19.71 0.13
N ASN A 37 -3.78 -19.56 -1.19
CA ASN A 37 -3.44 -20.51 -2.25
C ASN A 37 -2.85 -21.82 -1.70
N GLY A 38 -3.61 -22.92 -1.76
CA GLY A 38 -3.23 -24.26 -1.25
C GLY A 38 -2.00 -24.91 -1.89
N PHE A 39 -1.17 -24.13 -2.60
CA PHE A 39 0.08 -24.54 -3.21
C PHE A 39 1.25 -24.58 -2.21
N ILE A 40 1.16 -23.90 -1.07
CA ILE A 40 2.20 -23.87 -0.02
C ILE A 40 1.58 -24.36 1.29
N GLY A 41 1.45 -25.68 1.42
CA GLY A 41 0.72 -26.38 2.48
C GLY A 41 1.34 -26.33 3.89
N ILE A 42 1.69 -25.15 4.42
CA ILE A 42 2.12 -25.00 5.82
C ILE A 42 0.90 -24.67 6.70
N HIS A 43 0.09 -25.70 6.95
CA HIS A 43 -1.05 -25.67 7.86
C HIS A 43 -0.58 -25.89 9.31
N ILE A 44 -0.29 -24.82 10.05
CA ILE A 44 -0.07 -24.89 11.50
C ILE A 44 -0.88 -23.77 12.17
N LYS A 45 -1.60 -24.05 13.27
CA LYS A 45 -2.36 -23.01 14.01
C LYS A 45 -1.48 -21.81 14.42
N ALA A 46 -0.18 -22.03 14.57
CA ALA A 46 0.82 -21.00 14.85
C ALA A 46 1.01 -20.01 13.66
N THR A 47 1.03 -20.48 12.41
CA THR A 47 1.13 -19.61 11.23
C THR A 47 -0.15 -18.80 11.01
N HIS A 48 -1.33 -19.38 11.29
CA HIS A 48 -2.62 -18.67 11.21
C HIS A 48 -2.68 -17.45 12.14
N ARG A 49 -2.27 -17.60 13.40
CA ARG A 49 -2.31 -16.51 14.39
C ARG A 49 -1.30 -15.40 14.08
N SER A 50 -0.13 -15.76 13.54
CA SER A 50 0.88 -14.81 13.12
C SER A 50 0.45 -14.01 11.88
N ASP A 51 -0.21 -14.67 10.90
CA ASP A 51 -0.74 -14.02 9.70
C ASP A 51 -1.92 -13.07 10.02
N GLU A 52 -2.87 -13.47 10.87
CA GLU A 52 -3.96 -12.57 11.32
C GLU A 52 -3.40 -11.33 12.02
N ALA A 53 -2.41 -11.51 12.90
CA ALA A 53 -1.75 -10.40 13.59
C ALA A 53 -0.95 -9.51 12.62
N TRP A 54 -0.34 -10.09 11.59
CA TRP A 54 0.34 -9.36 10.50
C TRP A 54 -0.65 -8.46 9.75
N HIS A 55 -1.79 -9.01 9.32
CA HIS A 55 -2.80 -8.29 8.56
C HIS A 55 -3.47 -7.20 9.40
N ALA A 56 -3.81 -7.51 10.66
CA ALA A 56 -4.44 -6.56 11.57
C ALA A 56 -3.51 -5.37 11.91
N ALA A 57 -2.22 -5.62 12.11
CA ALA A 57 -1.25 -4.57 12.41
C ALA A 57 -0.89 -3.71 11.19
N ALA A 58 -0.89 -4.29 9.99
CA ALA A 58 -0.65 -3.56 8.75
C ALA A 58 -1.78 -2.56 8.44
N LEU A 59 -3.03 -2.96 8.65
CA LEU A 59 -4.21 -2.23 8.19
C LEU A 59 -4.31 -0.74 8.63
N PRO A 60 -4.09 -0.37 9.91
CA PRO A 60 -4.13 1.04 10.32
C PRO A 60 -2.99 1.86 9.70
N VAL A 61 -1.80 1.28 9.59
CA VAL A 61 -0.64 1.95 8.98
C VAL A 61 -0.85 2.11 7.48
N SER A 62 -1.37 1.09 6.81
CA SER A 62 -1.74 1.16 5.40
C SER A 62 -2.76 2.26 5.14
N ARG A 63 -3.79 2.41 5.98
CA ARG A 63 -4.76 3.52 5.85
C ARG A 63 -4.09 4.89 5.89
N ILE A 64 -3.18 5.12 6.83
CA ILE A 64 -2.47 6.41 6.94
C ILE A 64 -1.61 6.65 5.70
N ILE A 65 -0.81 5.67 5.29
CA ILE A 65 0.06 5.79 4.11
C ILE A 65 -0.76 6.02 2.84
N LEU A 66 -1.89 5.34 2.68
CA LEU A 66 -2.79 5.54 1.56
C LEU A 66 -3.39 6.95 1.56
N LEU A 67 -3.79 7.48 2.72
CA LEU A 67 -4.26 8.88 2.81
C LEU A 67 -3.17 9.88 2.43
N VAL A 68 -1.93 9.65 2.87
CA VAL A 68 -0.78 10.48 2.49
C VAL A 68 -0.54 10.41 0.98
N ALA A 69 -0.57 9.22 0.38
CA ALA A 69 -0.34 9.08 -1.04
C ALA A 69 -1.48 9.68 -1.88
N VAL A 70 -2.75 9.58 -1.47
CA VAL A 70 -3.86 10.33 -2.10
C VAL A 70 -3.64 11.83 -2.00
N ALA A 71 -3.21 12.34 -0.84
CA ALA A 71 -2.94 13.77 -0.68
C ALA A 71 -1.81 14.26 -1.61
N VAL A 72 -0.77 13.43 -1.79
CA VAL A 72 0.31 13.71 -2.74
C VAL A 72 -0.20 13.68 -4.18
N ASP A 73 -1.02 12.70 -4.56
CA ASP A 73 -1.61 12.61 -5.90
C ASP A 73 -2.46 13.85 -6.21
N LEU A 74 -3.27 14.31 -5.26
CA LEU A 74 -4.06 15.53 -5.41
C LEU A 74 -3.17 16.78 -5.52
N LEU A 75 -2.08 16.85 -4.76
CA LEU A 75 -1.11 17.93 -4.85
C LEU A 75 -0.40 17.92 -6.22
N CYS A 76 0.03 16.76 -6.70
CA CYS A 76 0.65 16.59 -8.01
C CYS A 76 -0.32 16.97 -9.12
N LEU A 77 -1.60 16.59 -9.01
CA LEU A 77 -2.64 16.98 -9.95
C LEU A 77 -2.85 18.50 -9.95
N ALA A 78 -2.94 19.13 -8.78
CA ALA A 78 -3.06 20.58 -8.67
C ALA A 78 -1.85 21.30 -9.30
N LEU A 79 -0.63 20.83 -9.02
CA LEU A 79 0.60 21.37 -9.62
C LEU A 79 0.70 21.10 -11.12
N LEU A 80 0.04 20.07 -11.65
CA LEU A 80 -0.02 19.83 -13.08
C LEU A 80 -0.76 20.96 -13.81
N PHE A 81 -1.84 21.47 -13.19
CA PHE A 81 -2.70 22.51 -13.79
C PHE A 81 -2.31 23.94 -13.41
N LEU A 82 -1.76 24.13 -12.21
CA LEU A 82 -1.48 25.45 -11.61
C LEU A 82 0.02 25.72 -11.45
N GLY A 83 0.85 24.69 -11.57
CA GLY A 83 2.27 24.76 -11.31
C GLY A 83 3.10 25.14 -12.53
N PRO A 84 4.37 25.47 -12.33
CA PRO A 84 5.27 25.81 -13.41
C PRO A 84 5.62 24.59 -14.28
N ILE A 85 5.69 24.81 -15.60
CA ILE A 85 5.89 23.77 -16.64
C ILE A 85 7.12 22.89 -16.38
N TRP A 86 8.20 23.44 -15.81
CA TRP A 86 9.42 22.68 -15.54
C TRP A 86 9.24 21.55 -14.51
N LEU A 87 8.17 21.56 -13.71
CA LEU A 87 7.84 20.49 -12.76
C LEU A 87 7.15 19.29 -13.42
N VAL A 88 6.50 19.47 -14.57
CA VAL A 88 5.62 18.46 -15.19
C VAL A 88 6.27 17.08 -15.33
N PRO A 89 7.55 16.94 -15.78
CA PRO A 89 8.18 15.63 -15.88
C PRO A 89 8.32 14.90 -14.53
N TRP A 90 8.50 15.64 -13.44
CA TRP A 90 8.67 15.09 -12.10
C TRP A 90 7.34 14.65 -11.47
N LEU A 91 6.24 15.30 -11.83
CA LEU A 91 4.91 15.04 -11.25
C LEU A 91 4.40 13.62 -11.56
N GLY A 92 4.84 12.99 -12.64
CA GLY A 92 4.51 11.57 -12.91
C GLY A 92 5.30 10.58 -12.04
N ILE A 93 6.46 10.97 -11.53
CA ILE A 93 7.39 10.10 -10.78
C ILE A 93 7.12 10.17 -9.28
N ILE A 94 6.85 11.37 -8.76
CA ILE A 94 6.64 11.62 -7.32
C ILE A 94 5.60 10.67 -6.69
N PRO A 95 4.40 10.47 -7.27
CA PRO A 95 3.42 9.48 -6.80
C PRO A 95 3.99 8.08 -6.59
N SER A 96 4.76 7.60 -7.58
CA SER A 96 5.35 6.26 -7.56
C SER A 96 6.38 6.12 -6.44
N ILE A 97 7.20 7.15 -6.22
CA ILE A 97 8.19 7.17 -5.13
C ILE A 97 7.48 7.08 -3.78
N VAL A 98 6.41 7.85 -3.57
CA VAL A 98 5.66 7.84 -2.31
C VAL A 98 5.03 6.49 -2.04
N LEU A 99 4.47 5.84 -3.08
CA LEU A 99 3.95 4.47 -2.98
C LEU A 99 5.03 3.47 -2.55
N VAL A 100 6.21 3.51 -3.18
CA VAL A 100 7.32 2.60 -2.86
C VAL A 100 7.83 2.84 -1.44
N LEU A 101 8.05 4.09 -1.04
CA LEU A 101 8.50 4.41 0.31
C LEU A 101 7.46 4.07 1.37
N GLY A 102 6.17 4.20 1.03
CA GLY A 102 5.05 3.86 1.91
C GLY A 102 4.94 2.37 2.25
N LEU A 103 5.51 1.47 1.43
CA LEU A 103 5.55 0.02 1.71
C LEU A 103 6.43 -0.31 2.92
N VAL A 104 7.49 0.47 3.17
CA VAL A 104 8.44 0.23 4.26
C VAL A 104 7.76 0.27 5.64
N PRO A 105 7.07 1.35 6.05
CA PRO A 105 6.40 1.39 7.35
C PRO A 105 5.27 0.35 7.47
N ILE A 106 4.58 0.02 6.37
CA ILE A 106 3.57 -1.05 6.35
C ILE A 106 4.23 -2.39 6.68
N ALA A 107 5.32 -2.74 5.99
CA ALA A 107 6.04 -3.99 6.23
C ALA A 107 6.61 -4.06 7.65
N LEU A 108 7.14 -2.95 8.19
CA LEU A 108 7.63 -2.89 9.56
C LEU A 108 6.51 -3.08 10.59
N ALA A 109 5.34 -2.47 10.38
CA ALA A 109 4.18 -2.64 11.26
C ALA A 109 3.66 -4.08 11.22
N ALA A 110 3.59 -4.67 10.02
CA ALA A 110 3.15 -6.03 9.83
C ALA A 110 4.11 -7.04 10.48
N LYS A 111 5.43 -6.84 10.34
CA LYS A 111 6.45 -7.63 11.04
C LYS A 111 6.28 -7.57 12.56
N ARG A 112 6.11 -6.37 13.12
CA ARG A 112 5.89 -6.19 14.57
C ARG A 112 4.62 -6.88 15.06
N GLY A 113 3.55 -6.86 14.27
CA GLY A 113 2.31 -7.57 14.57
C GLY A 113 2.51 -9.09 14.62
N ALA A 114 3.22 -9.64 13.62
CA ALA A 114 3.56 -11.06 13.56
C ALA A 114 4.46 -11.50 14.73
N ASP A 115 5.49 -10.72 15.07
CA ASP A 115 6.43 -11.01 16.16
C ASP A 115 5.77 -10.92 17.56
N ALA A 116 4.74 -10.09 17.70
CA ALA A 116 4.01 -9.92 18.97
C ALA A 116 2.91 -10.98 19.20
N ALA A 117 2.64 -11.84 18.21
CA ALA A 117 1.67 -12.91 18.35
C ALA A 117 2.15 -13.93 19.41
N PRO A 118 1.37 -14.20 20.48
CA PRO A 118 1.78 -15.15 21.50
C PRO A 118 2.08 -16.53 20.91
N PRO A 119 3.16 -17.21 21.34
CA PRO A 119 3.45 -18.56 20.88
C PRO A 119 2.25 -19.47 21.15
N ALA A 120 1.98 -20.38 20.22
CA ALA A 120 0.89 -21.33 20.37
C ALA A 120 1.09 -22.15 21.67
N PRO A 121 0.07 -22.30 22.53
CA PRO A 121 0.20 -23.16 23.70
C PRO A 121 0.46 -24.60 23.24
N GLY A 122 1.64 -25.14 23.56
CA GLY A 122 1.95 -26.57 23.39
C GLY A 122 2.97 -26.95 22.32
N LEU A 123 4.13 -26.27 22.25
CA LEU A 123 5.38 -26.90 21.83
C LEU A 123 6.20 -27.27 23.06
#